data_AF-A0A4Y8MK18-F1
#
_entry.id   AF-A0A4Y8MK18-F1
#
_cell.length_a   1.000
_cell.length_b   1.000
_cell.length_c   1.000
_cell.angle_alpha   90.00
_cell.angle_beta   90.00
_cell.angle_gamma   90.00
#
_symmetry.space_group_name_H-M   'P 1'
#
loop_
_entity.id
_entity.type
_entity.pdbx_description
1 polymer ?
#
loop_
_entity_poly.entity_id
_entity_poly.type
_entity_poly.pdbx_seq_one_letter_code
_entity_poly.pdbx_strand_id
1 'polypeptide(L)'
;MTAKLKLSNPKTRELTQLLPVANQPLDMARIRRKGNAALKARATEDKHEYFIGVAEARYVLRKVFRIVEDQAKKFGLDPLAHQALIQIYGSPSMELQVNQIASRLDITAAFSSSLVTLLVEKDLVIRRRGDQDQRVTYVAMTPHGREVMDAIDENVKFHVDYFVSQLSAEERESALSILMFYVGAKL
;
A
#
# COMPACT_ATOMS: atom_id res chain seq x y z
N MET A 1 -9.29 17.22 31.08
CA MET A 1 -9.79 15.86 31.31
C MET A 1 -9.70 15.09 30.00
N THR A 2 -8.59 14.40 29.79
CA THR A 2 -8.25 13.67 28.57
C THR A 2 -8.77 12.23 28.67
N ALA A 3 -9.82 11.92 27.91
CA ALA A 3 -10.33 10.56 27.79
C ALA A 3 -9.36 9.75 26.91
N LYS A 4 -8.56 8.88 27.54
CA LYS A 4 -7.82 7.82 26.86
C LYS A 4 -8.82 6.90 26.16
N LEU A 5 -8.89 6.94 24.82
CA LEU A 5 -9.51 5.88 24.05
C LEU A 5 -8.64 4.61 24.16
N LYS A 6 -8.92 3.80 25.19
CA LYS A 6 -8.57 2.38 25.18
C LYS A 6 -9.63 1.65 24.38
N LEU A 7 -9.35 1.30 23.13
CA LEU A 7 -10.15 0.34 22.38
C LEU A 7 -9.26 -0.71 21.71
N SER A 8 -8.38 -1.34 22.50
CA SER A 8 -7.93 -2.70 22.18
C SER A 8 -9.08 -3.66 22.53
N ASN A 9 -9.94 -3.94 21.56
CA ASN A 9 -11.08 -4.86 21.71
C ASN A 9 -10.56 -6.28 22.01
N PRO A 10 -11.01 -6.96 23.08
CA PRO A 10 -10.52 -8.30 23.45
C PRO A 10 -10.67 -9.35 22.34
N LYS A 11 -11.68 -9.21 21.45
CA LYS A 11 -11.86 -10.08 20.27
C LYS A 11 -10.68 -10.03 19.28
N THR A 12 -10.04 -8.87 19.13
CA THR A 12 -8.87 -8.71 18.23
C THR A 12 -7.69 -9.54 18.72
N ARG A 13 -7.54 -9.69 20.05
CA ARG A 13 -6.43 -10.41 20.67
C ARG A 13 -6.56 -11.94 20.53
N GLU A 14 -7.77 -12.47 20.67
CA GLU A 14 -8.06 -13.90 20.47
C GLU A 14 -7.98 -14.31 19.00
N LEU A 15 -8.41 -13.45 18.07
CA LEU A 15 -8.34 -13.73 16.62
C LEU A 15 -6.91 -13.70 16.06
N THR A 16 -6.00 -12.93 16.65
CA THR A 16 -4.58 -12.90 16.24
C THR A 16 -3.88 -14.25 16.52
N GLN A 17 -4.38 -15.03 17.48
CA GLN A 17 -3.84 -16.37 17.80
C GLN A 17 -4.31 -17.46 16.81
N LEU A 18 -5.26 -17.15 15.91
CA LEU A 18 -5.91 -18.09 14.98
C LEU A 18 -5.42 -17.98 13.52
N LEU A 19 -4.28 -17.33 13.25
CA LEU A 19 -3.74 -17.15 11.89
C LEU A 19 -2.39 -17.88 11.72
N PRO A 20 -2.37 -19.22 11.52
CA PRO A 20 -1.14 -20.01 11.58
C PRO A 20 -0.37 -20.10 10.25
N VAL A 21 -0.86 -19.47 9.16
CA VAL A 21 -0.34 -19.72 7.80
C VAL A 21 0.54 -18.58 7.24
N ALA A 22 0.45 -17.38 7.80
CA ALA A 22 1.15 -16.19 7.29
C ALA A 22 2.69 -16.22 7.47
N ASN A 23 3.23 -17.17 8.25
CA ASN A 23 4.65 -17.23 8.62
C ASN A 23 5.43 -18.41 8.03
N GLN A 24 4.89 -19.14 7.06
CA GLN A 24 5.71 -20.15 6.36
C GLN A 24 6.73 -19.46 5.44
N PRO A 25 8.02 -19.81 5.53
CA PRO A 25 9.05 -19.25 4.66
C PRO A 25 8.76 -19.62 3.21
N LEU A 26 8.85 -18.63 2.32
CA LEU A 26 8.71 -18.83 0.89
C LEU A 26 10.01 -19.37 0.29
N ASP A 27 9.90 -20.27 -0.69
CA ASP A 27 11.05 -20.85 -1.37
C ASP A 27 11.50 -19.92 -2.51
N MET A 28 12.57 -19.15 -2.25
CA MET A 28 13.13 -18.24 -3.25
C MET A 28 13.57 -18.94 -4.54
N ALA A 29 14.00 -20.21 -4.48
CA ALA A 29 14.36 -20.96 -5.68
C ALA A 29 13.12 -21.29 -6.53
N ARG A 30 11.95 -21.53 -5.90
CA ARG A 30 10.68 -21.68 -6.62
C ARG A 30 10.22 -20.37 -7.24
N ILE A 31 10.28 -19.25 -6.51
CA ILE A 31 9.91 -17.93 -7.03
C ILE A 31 10.73 -17.59 -8.29
N ARG A 32 12.06 -17.78 -8.22
CA ARG A 32 12.96 -17.55 -9.37
C ARG A 32 12.63 -18.46 -10.55
N ARG A 33 12.38 -19.76 -10.31
CA ARG A 33 11.99 -20.70 -11.36
C ARG A 33 10.67 -20.30 -12.04
N LYS A 34 9.63 -19.98 -11.25
CA LYS A 34 8.33 -19.51 -11.77
C LYS A 34 8.49 -18.22 -12.57
N GLY A 35 9.26 -17.26 -12.07
CA GLY A 35 9.51 -16.00 -12.79
C GLY A 35 10.23 -16.21 -14.11
N ASN A 36 11.25 -17.08 -14.14
CA ASN A 36 11.98 -17.42 -15.37
C ASN A 36 11.09 -18.18 -16.38
N ALA A 37 10.24 -19.07 -15.91
CA ALA A 37 9.29 -19.78 -16.77
C ALA A 37 8.24 -18.83 -17.35
N ALA A 38 7.66 -17.96 -16.53
CA ALA A 38 6.74 -16.90 -16.96
C ALA A 38 7.39 -15.96 -18.00
N LEU A 39 8.65 -15.59 -17.84
CA LEU A 39 9.39 -14.77 -18.80
C LEU A 39 9.59 -15.46 -20.14
N LYS A 40 9.95 -16.75 -20.12
CA LYS A 40 10.07 -17.57 -21.33
C LYS A 40 8.72 -17.69 -22.04
N ALA A 41 7.66 -18.03 -21.29
CA ALA A 41 6.31 -18.13 -21.81
C ALA A 41 5.80 -16.82 -22.40
N ARG A 42 6.22 -15.66 -21.85
CA ARG A 42 5.84 -14.35 -22.40
C ARG A 42 6.36 -14.14 -23.83
N ALA A 43 7.49 -14.75 -24.18
CA ALA A 43 8.11 -14.63 -25.50
C ALA A 43 7.61 -15.67 -26.51
N THR A 44 6.81 -16.64 -26.09
CA THR A 44 6.24 -17.69 -26.96
C THR A 44 4.84 -17.33 -27.44
N GLU A 45 4.30 -18.14 -28.36
CA GLU A 45 2.91 -18.04 -28.82
C GLU A 45 1.93 -18.41 -27.70
N ASP A 46 2.21 -19.47 -26.95
CA ASP A 46 1.48 -19.82 -25.73
C ASP A 46 2.03 -19.04 -24.53
N LYS A 47 1.22 -18.13 -23.99
CA LYS A 47 1.55 -17.24 -22.87
C LYS A 47 0.84 -17.62 -21.58
N HIS A 48 0.20 -18.80 -21.52
CA HIS A 48 -0.66 -19.16 -20.41
C HIS A 48 0.07 -19.13 -19.06
N GLU A 49 1.28 -19.69 -18.99
CA GLU A 49 2.09 -19.68 -17.77
C GLU A 49 2.45 -18.25 -17.30
N TYR A 50 2.71 -17.33 -18.23
CA TYR A 50 2.88 -15.91 -17.89
C TYR A 50 1.61 -15.31 -17.27
N PHE A 51 0.44 -15.60 -17.86
CA PHE A 51 -0.81 -15.04 -17.38
C PHE A 51 -1.29 -15.63 -16.06
N ILE A 52 -0.94 -16.87 -15.71
CA ILE A 52 -1.18 -17.43 -14.36
C ILE A 52 -0.55 -16.53 -13.30
N GLY A 53 0.74 -16.21 -13.42
CA GLY A 53 1.40 -15.32 -12.47
C GLY A 53 0.78 -13.92 -12.43
N VAL A 54 0.40 -13.38 -13.60
CA VAL A 54 -0.21 -12.05 -13.69
C VAL A 54 -1.56 -12.01 -13.00
N ALA A 55 -2.37 -13.07 -13.16
CA ALA A 55 -3.65 -13.21 -12.48
C ALA A 55 -3.47 -13.20 -10.96
N GLU A 56 -2.52 -14.00 -10.44
CA GLU A 56 -2.24 -14.06 -9.01
C GLU A 56 -1.75 -12.71 -8.44
N ALA A 57 -0.79 -12.07 -9.10
CA ALA A 57 -0.28 -10.77 -8.67
C ALA A 57 -1.40 -9.71 -8.61
N ARG A 58 -2.27 -9.67 -9.63
CA ARG A 58 -3.39 -8.71 -9.69
C ARG A 58 -4.47 -9.02 -8.66
N TYR A 59 -4.75 -10.30 -8.41
CA TYR A 59 -5.69 -10.72 -7.37
C TYR A 59 -5.23 -10.25 -5.99
N VAL A 60 -3.97 -10.53 -5.63
CA VAL A 60 -3.37 -10.12 -4.35
C VAL A 60 -3.38 -8.61 -4.21
N LEU A 61 -2.85 -7.87 -5.19
CA LEU A 61 -2.84 -6.40 -5.16
C LEU A 61 -4.24 -5.81 -5.02
N ARG A 62 -5.21 -6.30 -5.81
CA ARG A 62 -6.59 -5.78 -5.77
C ARG A 62 -7.25 -6.02 -4.42
N LYS A 63 -7.04 -7.20 -3.82
CA LYS A 63 -7.61 -7.57 -2.52
C LYS A 63 -7.00 -6.75 -1.39
N VAL A 64 -5.67 -6.61 -1.36
CA VAL A 64 -4.97 -5.78 -0.36
C VAL A 64 -5.40 -4.32 -0.48
N PHE A 65 -5.41 -3.75 -1.68
CA PHE A 65 -5.84 -2.36 -1.88
C PHE A 65 -7.28 -2.14 -1.44
N ARG A 66 -8.20 -3.03 -1.80
CA ARG A 66 -9.59 -2.93 -1.36
C ARG A 66 -9.72 -2.98 0.16
N ILE A 67 -9.00 -3.86 0.83
CA ILE A 67 -8.99 -3.94 2.31
C ILE A 67 -8.55 -2.59 2.91
N VAL A 68 -7.44 -2.05 2.42
CA VAL A 68 -6.89 -0.77 2.87
C VAL A 68 -7.87 0.38 2.62
N GLU A 69 -8.44 0.46 1.43
CA GLU A 69 -9.44 1.45 1.05
C GLU A 69 -10.70 1.39 1.92
N ASP A 70 -11.21 0.19 2.18
CA ASP A 70 -12.40 -0.02 2.99
C ASP A 70 -12.16 0.37 4.46
N GLN A 71 -10.94 0.24 4.99
CA GLN A 71 -10.60 0.79 6.31
C GLN A 71 -10.46 2.31 6.28
N ALA A 72 -9.72 2.87 5.32
CA ALA A 72 -9.52 4.31 5.21
C ALA A 72 -10.85 5.09 5.09
N LYS A 73 -11.83 4.55 4.36
CA LYS A 73 -13.18 5.12 4.25
C LYS A 73 -13.89 5.29 5.59
N LYS A 74 -13.65 4.40 6.56
CA LYS A 74 -14.23 4.51 7.91
C LYS A 74 -13.71 5.72 8.67
N PHE A 75 -12.56 6.26 8.26
CA PHE A 75 -11.97 7.49 8.78
C PHE A 75 -12.31 8.72 7.90
N GLY A 76 -13.27 8.58 6.97
CA GLY A 76 -13.70 9.68 6.10
C GLY A 76 -12.65 10.08 5.06
N LEU A 77 -11.80 9.13 4.64
CA LEU A 77 -10.82 9.31 3.58
C LEU A 77 -11.21 8.55 2.32
N ASP A 78 -11.25 9.27 1.20
CA ASP A 78 -11.31 8.65 -0.10
C ASP A 78 -10.02 7.87 -0.41
N PRO A 79 -10.07 6.78 -1.20
CA PRO A 79 -8.92 5.97 -1.58
C PRO A 79 -7.68 6.77 -2.00
N LEU A 80 -7.87 7.75 -2.89
CA LEU A 80 -6.76 8.53 -3.43
C LEU A 80 -6.17 9.51 -2.41
N ALA A 81 -7.01 10.04 -1.50
CA ALA A 81 -6.55 10.89 -0.39
C ALA A 81 -5.68 10.08 0.58
N HIS A 82 -6.10 8.85 0.91
CA HIS A 82 -5.30 7.94 1.71
C HIS A 82 -3.98 7.56 1.01
N GLN A 83 -4.00 7.27 -0.29
CA GLN A 83 -2.78 7.02 -1.06
C GLN A 83 -1.83 8.23 -1.04
N ALA A 84 -2.34 9.46 -1.15
CA ALA A 84 -1.51 10.65 -1.03
C ALA A 84 -0.79 10.71 0.32
N LEU A 85 -1.49 10.43 1.42
CA LEU A 85 -0.91 10.37 2.77
C LEU A 85 0.20 9.33 2.87
N ILE A 86 -0.02 8.11 2.33
CA ILE A 86 1.02 7.06 2.25
C ILE A 86 2.26 7.57 1.50
N GLN A 87 2.08 8.19 0.32
CA GLN A 87 3.19 8.64 -0.51
C GLN A 87 3.98 9.78 0.16
N ILE A 88 3.30 10.70 0.83
CA ILE A 88 3.93 11.82 1.57
C ILE A 88 4.73 11.27 2.74
N TYR A 89 4.10 10.48 3.61
CA TYR A 89 4.73 10.01 4.84
C TYR A 89 5.81 8.96 4.60
N GLY A 90 5.60 8.06 3.64
CA GLY A 90 6.55 7.03 3.24
C GLY A 90 7.71 7.54 2.36
N SER A 91 7.76 8.84 2.06
CA SER A 91 8.91 9.42 1.36
C SER A 91 10.14 9.53 2.29
N PRO A 92 11.38 9.46 1.76
CA PRO A 92 12.58 9.52 2.60
C PRO A 92 12.69 10.78 3.47
N SER A 93 12.17 11.91 2.98
CA SER A 93 12.13 13.19 3.69
C SER A 93 10.83 13.40 4.50
N MET A 94 9.90 12.44 4.47
CA MET A 94 8.55 12.55 5.05
C MET A 94 7.75 13.77 4.54
N GLU A 95 8.11 14.27 3.36
CA GLU A 95 7.45 15.36 2.67
C GLU A 95 7.66 15.25 1.16
N LEU A 96 6.71 15.77 0.39
CA LEU A 96 6.77 15.81 -1.07
C LEU A 96 6.29 17.14 -1.64
N GLN A 97 6.81 17.49 -2.81
CA GLN A 97 6.22 18.55 -3.62
C GLN A 97 4.89 18.08 -4.23
N VAL A 98 3.96 19.01 -4.48
CA VAL A 98 2.66 18.71 -5.10
C VAL A 98 2.80 17.97 -6.45
N ASN A 99 3.82 18.32 -7.24
CA ASN A 99 4.11 17.65 -8.52
C ASN A 99 4.65 16.22 -8.34
N GLN A 100 5.39 15.95 -7.25
CA GLN A 100 5.84 14.59 -6.93
C GLN A 100 4.66 13.73 -6.46
N ILE A 101 3.73 14.31 -5.68
CA ILE A 101 2.48 13.64 -5.31
C ILE A 101 1.68 13.30 -6.57
N ALA A 102 1.52 14.27 -7.49
CA ALA A 102 0.82 14.07 -8.75
C ALA A 102 1.43 12.92 -9.58
N SER A 103 2.76 12.92 -9.72
CA SER A 103 3.47 11.87 -10.45
C SER A 103 3.35 10.50 -9.80
N ARG A 104 3.41 10.40 -8.46
CA ARG A 104 3.30 9.13 -7.74
C ARG A 104 1.88 8.55 -7.75
N LEU A 105 0.87 9.42 -7.81
CA LEU A 105 -0.54 9.03 -7.88
C LEU A 105 -1.05 8.88 -9.31
N ASP A 106 -0.23 9.17 -10.32
CA ASP A 106 -0.60 9.19 -11.74
C ASP A 106 -1.83 10.08 -12.03
N ILE A 107 -1.80 11.31 -11.52
CA ILE A 107 -2.87 12.32 -11.69
C ILE A 107 -2.30 13.67 -12.14
N THR A 108 -3.20 14.57 -12.56
CA THR A 108 -2.79 15.93 -12.93
C THR A 108 -2.31 16.73 -11.71
N ALA A 109 -1.40 17.68 -11.94
CA ALA A 109 -0.93 18.60 -10.89
C ALA A 109 -2.09 19.42 -10.29
N ALA A 110 -3.07 19.81 -11.11
CA ALA A 110 -4.26 20.51 -10.66
C ALA A 110 -5.09 19.64 -9.69
N PHE A 111 -5.34 18.37 -10.03
CA PHE A 111 -6.07 17.47 -9.15
C PHE A 111 -5.30 17.17 -7.86
N SER A 112 -3.98 16.95 -7.95
CA SER A 112 -3.10 16.79 -6.79
C SER A 112 -3.16 18.01 -5.85
N SER A 113 -3.14 19.23 -6.40
CA SER A 113 -3.28 20.47 -5.60
C SER A 113 -4.60 20.51 -4.84
N SER A 114 -5.71 20.20 -5.50
CA SER A 114 -7.04 20.12 -4.87
C SER A 114 -7.10 19.03 -3.79
N LEU A 115 -6.52 17.86 -4.06
CA LEU A 115 -6.43 16.76 -3.09
C LEU A 115 -5.63 17.17 -1.85
N VAL A 116 -4.51 17.87 -2.03
CA VAL A 116 -3.73 18.43 -0.91
C VAL A 116 -4.53 19.47 -0.14
N THR A 117 -5.27 20.35 -0.80
CA THR A 117 -6.13 21.32 -0.12
C THR A 117 -7.13 20.61 0.80
N LEU A 118 -7.82 19.57 0.31
CA LEU A 118 -8.74 18.77 1.12
C LEU A 118 -8.06 18.13 2.34
N LEU A 119 -6.82 17.65 2.19
CA LEU A 119 -6.06 17.06 3.29
C LEU A 119 -5.60 18.11 4.32
N VAL A 120 -5.31 19.34 3.88
CA VAL A 120 -5.01 20.47 4.78
C VAL A 120 -6.26 20.87 5.56
N GLU A 121 -7.42 20.95 4.90
CA GLU A 121 -8.71 21.27 5.56
C GLU A 121 -9.08 20.25 6.63
N LYS A 122 -8.65 18.99 6.47
CA LYS A 122 -8.81 17.91 7.46
C LYS A 122 -7.71 17.86 8.53
N ASP A 123 -6.77 18.80 8.53
CA ASP A 123 -5.58 18.82 9.42
C ASP A 123 -4.72 17.55 9.34
N LEU A 124 -4.65 16.90 8.18
CA LEU A 124 -3.85 15.68 7.98
C LEU A 124 -2.47 15.99 7.40
N VAL A 125 -2.35 17.10 6.70
CA VAL A 125 -1.08 17.59 6.13
C VAL A 125 -0.98 19.09 6.28
N ILE A 126 0.25 19.60 6.18
CA ILE A 126 0.56 21.02 6.13
C ILE A 126 1.37 21.34 4.86
N ARG A 127 1.15 22.53 4.31
CA ARG A 127 2.01 23.08 3.27
C ARG A 127 3.16 23.87 3.90
N ARG A 128 4.38 23.63 3.43
CA ARG A 128 5.59 24.38 3.80
C ARG A 128 6.24 24.94 2.55
N ARG A 129 6.64 26.21 2.58
CA ARG A 129 7.48 26.77 1.53
C ARG A 129 8.90 26.26 1.69
N GLY A 130 9.57 25.98 0.58
CA GLY A 130 10.98 25.56 0.60
C GLY A 130 11.88 26.67 1.15
N ASP A 131 12.81 26.29 2.03
CA ASP A 131 13.76 27.23 2.63
C ASP A 131 14.74 27.78 1.59
N GLN A 132 15.09 26.98 0.57
CA GLN A 132 16.03 27.36 -0.50
C GLN A 132 15.33 28.02 -1.71
N ASP A 133 14.12 27.58 -2.05
CA ASP A 133 13.31 28.18 -3.12
C ASP A 133 11.84 28.27 -2.65
N GLN A 134 11.41 29.50 -2.35
CA GLN A 134 10.07 29.82 -1.87
C GLN A 134 8.98 29.55 -2.92
N ARG A 135 9.35 29.32 -4.19
CA ARG A 135 8.42 28.90 -5.25
C ARG A 135 8.04 27.42 -5.13
N VAL A 136 8.82 26.64 -4.40
CA VAL A 136 8.54 25.23 -4.16
C VAL A 136 7.66 25.09 -2.93
N THR A 137 6.54 24.39 -3.08
CA THR A 137 5.65 24.05 -1.97
C THR A 137 5.79 22.56 -1.66
N TYR A 138 6.26 22.26 -0.46
CA TYR A 138 6.29 20.93 0.13
C TYR A 138 5.01 20.68 0.93
N VAL A 139 4.64 19.41 1.01
CA VAL A 139 3.51 18.90 1.78
C VAL A 139 4.06 17.85 2.72
N ALA A 140 3.83 18.04 4.01
CA ALA A 140 4.27 17.15 5.08
C ALA A 140 3.08 16.74 5.95
N MET A 141 3.14 15.55 6.54
CA MET A 141 2.08 15.05 7.42
C MET A 141 2.08 15.74 8.78
N THR A 142 0.91 16.12 9.28
CA THR A 142 0.75 16.67 10.63
C THR A 142 0.86 15.57 11.70
N PRO A 143 1.02 15.90 12.99
CA PRO A 143 0.84 14.92 14.07
C PRO A 143 -0.52 14.20 14.01
N HIS A 144 -1.60 14.95 13.77
CA HIS A 144 -2.94 14.39 13.65
C HIS A 144 -3.06 13.42 12.46
N GLY A 145 -2.48 13.77 11.31
CA GLY A 145 -2.42 12.90 10.14
C GLY A 145 -1.71 11.57 10.42
N ARG A 146 -0.64 11.59 11.22
CA ARG A 146 0.04 10.36 11.65
C ARG A 146 -0.85 9.49 12.53
N GLU A 147 -1.51 10.08 13.53
CA GLU A 147 -2.44 9.34 14.40
C GLU A 147 -3.57 8.67 13.60
N VAL A 148 -4.09 9.36 12.58
CA VAL A 148 -5.12 8.81 11.68
C VAL A 148 -4.55 7.66 10.84
N MET A 149 -3.35 7.81 10.28
CA MET A 149 -2.69 6.76 9.50
C MET A 149 -2.39 5.50 10.34
N ASP A 150 -1.88 5.68 11.56
CA ASP A 150 -1.60 4.58 12.49
C ASP A 150 -2.89 3.83 12.85
N ALA A 151 -3.97 4.57 13.14
CA ALA A 151 -5.27 3.96 13.42
C ALA A 151 -5.83 3.20 12.21
N ILE A 152 -5.64 3.69 10.98
CA ILE A 152 -6.05 2.97 9.77
C ILE A 152 -5.24 1.66 9.64
N ASP A 153 -3.91 1.72 9.79
CA ASP A 153 -3.03 0.55 9.64
C ASP A 153 -3.34 -0.54 10.68
N GLU A 154 -3.61 -0.15 11.93
CA GLU A 154 -4.04 -1.07 12.99
C GLU A 154 -5.31 -1.84 12.59
N ASN A 155 -6.25 -1.18 11.92
CA ASN A 155 -7.48 -1.81 11.43
C ASN A 155 -7.24 -2.66 10.16
N VAL A 156 -6.26 -2.30 9.33
CA VAL A 156 -5.89 -3.05 8.12
C VAL A 156 -5.24 -4.38 8.47
N LYS A 157 -4.36 -4.39 9.47
CA LYS A 157 -3.50 -5.53 9.82
C LYS A 157 -4.26 -6.86 9.90
N PHE A 158 -5.33 -6.92 10.70
CA PHE A 158 -6.12 -8.14 10.87
C PHE A 158 -6.70 -8.66 9.54
N HIS A 159 -7.22 -7.76 8.71
CA HIS A 159 -7.85 -8.14 7.44
C HIS A 159 -6.83 -8.62 6.42
N VAL A 160 -5.64 -8.01 6.39
CA VAL A 160 -4.54 -8.45 5.53
C VAL A 160 -4.01 -9.81 6.00
N ASP A 161 -3.75 -9.98 7.29
CA ASP A 161 -3.27 -11.25 7.84
C ASP A 161 -4.26 -12.38 7.57
N TYR A 162 -5.56 -12.12 7.75
CA TYR A 162 -6.62 -13.07 7.39
C TYR A 162 -6.60 -13.40 5.89
N PHE A 163 -6.53 -12.39 5.02
CA PHE A 163 -6.47 -12.63 3.58
C PHE A 163 -5.24 -13.46 3.18
N VAL A 164 -4.06 -13.12 3.69
CA VAL A 164 -2.81 -13.84 3.41
C VAL A 164 -2.87 -15.28 3.91
N SER A 165 -3.56 -15.55 5.02
CA SER A 165 -3.75 -16.92 5.53
C SER A 165 -4.52 -17.84 4.59
N GLN A 166 -5.31 -17.28 3.66
CA GLN A 166 -6.08 -18.03 2.67
C GLN A 166 -5.26 -18.33 1.40
N LEU A 167 -4.09 -17.72 1.24
CA LEU A 167 -3.24 -17.94 0.06
C LEU A 167 -2.33 -19.14 0.28
N SER A 168 -2.33 -20.05 -0.68
CA SER A 168 -1.36 -21.13 -0.79
C SER A 168 0.06 -20.57 -0.98
N ALA A 169 1.07 -21.40 -0.71
CA ALA A 169 2.45 -21.04 -1.04
C ALA A 169 2.62 -20.78 -2.55
N GLU A 170 1.94 -21.55 -3.39
CA GLU A 170 2.03 -21.43 -4.84
C GLU A 170 1.46 -20.10 -5.37
N GLU A 171 0.31 -19.67 -4.88
CA GLU A 171 -0.29 -18.37 -5.25
C GLU A 171 0.63 -17.21 -4.82
N ARG A 172 1.18 -17.27 -3.59
CA ARG A 172 2.14 -16.29 -3.08
C ARG A 172 3.41 -16.23 -3.93
N GLU A 173 4.00 -17.38 -4.24
CA GLU A 173 5.22 -17.46 -5.07
C GLU A 173 4.97 -16.94 -6.49
N SER A 174 3.82 -17.27 -7.08
CA SER A 174 3.45 -16.83 -8.43
C SER A 174 3.24 -15.32 -8.47
N ALA A 175 2.51 -14.75 -7.51
CA ALA A 175 2.31 -13.31 -7.38
C ALA A 175 3.64 -12.56 -7.21
N LEU A 176 4.51 -13.03 -6.30
CA LEU A 176 5.81 -12.41 -6.06
C LEU A 176 6.74 -12.49 -7.26
N SER A 177 6.73 -13.59 -8.02
CA SER A 177 7.55 -13.72 -9.22
C SER A 177 7.23 -12.63 -10.26
N ILE A 178 5.95 -12.28 -10.43
CA ILE A 178 5.51 -11.21 -11.34
C ILE A 178 5.81 -9.82 -10.78
N LEU A 179 5.66 -9.60 -9.48
CA LEU A 179 6.05 -8.33 -8.86
C LEU A 179 7.55 -8.07 -9.00
N MET A 180 8.39 -9.07 -8.74
CA MET A 180 9.84 -9.01 -8.98
C MET A 180 10.15 -8.69 -10.44
N PHE A 181 9.42 -9.32 -11.36
CA PHE A 181 9.55 -9.02 -12.78
C PHE A 181 9.20 -7.55 -13.12
N TYR A 182 8.09 -7.01 -12.59
CA TYR A 182 7.67 -5.63 -12.85
C TYR A 182 8.67 -4.57 -12.35
N VAL A 183 9.41 -4.87 -11.28
CA VAL A 183 10.44 -3.96 -10.75
C VAL A 183 11.82 -4.19 -11.38
N GLY A 184 11.92 -5.06 -12.40
CA GLY A 184 13.18 -5.36 -13.08
C GLY A 184 14.19 -6.13 -12.22
N ALA A 185 13.73 -6.82 -11.18
CA ALA A 185 14.61 -7.65 -10.37
C ALA A 185 15.13 -8.84 -11.18
N LYS A 186 16.42 -9.16 -11.01
CA LYS A 186 17.01 -10.36 -11.60
C LYS A 186 16.48 -11.59 -10.87
N LEU A 187 15.64 -12.37 -11.55
CA LEU A 187 15.07 -13.65 -11.11
C LEU A 187 16.12 -14.77 -11.22
#